data_AF-F2ICG0-F1
#
_entry.id   AF-F2ICG0-F1
#
_cell.length_a   1.000
_cell.length_b   1.000
_cell.length_c   1.000
_cell.angle_alpha   90.00
_cell.angle_beta   90.00
_cell.angle_gamma   90.00
#
_symmetry.space_group_name_H-M   'P 1'
#
loop_
_entity.id
_entity.type
_entity.pdbx_description
1 polymer ?
#
loop_
_entity_poly.entity_id
_entity_poly.type
_entity_poly.pdbx_seq_one_letter_code
_entity_poly.pdbx_strand_id
1 'polypeptide(L)' 'MKTIVYLLVIFTAVSVGLFSTTSCRKKEKGNCYCKFYSGDRTHYDLTSLPRDKQEDSCKVIDNNAQAFAGDCKLK' A
#
# COMPACT_ATOMS: atom_id res chain seq x y z
N MET A 1 5.19 51.96 -15.68
CA MET A 1 6.22 51.08 -15.07
C MET A 1 5.75 50.32 -13.83
N LYS A 2 4.75 50.79 -13.06
CA LYS A 2 4.26 50.05 -11.87
C LYS A 2 3.46 48.79 -12.21
N THR A 3 2.71 48.79 -13.32
CA THR A 3 1.81 47.68 -13.71
C THR A 3 2.53 46.41 -14.17
N ILE A 4 3.72 46.55 -14.76
CA ILE A 4 4.53 45.42 -15.27
C ILE A 4 5.13 44.61 -14.12
N VAL A 5 5.44 45.27 -12.99
CA VAL A 5 5.99 44.62 -11.79
C VAL A 5 4.96 43.71 -11.13
N TYR A 6 3.68 44.10 -11.10
CA TYR A 6 2.62 43.27 -10.51
C TYR A 6 2.38 41.97 -11.29
N LEU A 7 2.51 41.98 -12.62
CA LEU A 7 2.32 40.78 -13.44
C LEU A 7 3.42 39.74 -13.24
N LEU A 8 4.67 40.18 -12.99
CA LEU A 8 5.79 39.28 -12.70
C LEU A 8 5.67 38.60 -11.32
N VAL A 9 5.12 39.28 -10.32
CA VAL A 9 4.95 38.73 -8.96
C VAL A 9 3.84 37.68 -8.88
N ILE A 10 2.82 37.79 -9.75
CA ILE A 10 1.72 36.80 -9.79
C ILE A 10 2.17 35.52 -10.52
N PHE A 11 3.02 35.63 -11.54
CA PHE A 11 3.54 34.47 -12.28
C PHE A 11 4.47 33.57 -11.45
N THR A 12 5.22 34.13 -10.49
CA THR A 12 6.10 33.34 -9.61
C THR A 12 5.37 32.65 -8.47
N ALA A 13 4.14 33.04 -8.15
CA ALA A 13 3.34 32.39 -7.11
C ALA A 13 2.64 31.11 -7.60
N VAL A 14 2.41 30.97 -8.91
CA VAL A 14 1.65 29.84 -9.48
C VAL A 14 2.52 28.60 -9.71
N SER A 15 3.85 28.72 -9.79
CA SER A 15 4.75 27.59 -10.06
C SER A 15 5.13 26.75 -8.83
N VAL A 16 4.80 27.20 -7.61
CA VAL A 16 5.20 26.53 -6.36
C VAL A 16 4.13 25.54 -5.85
N GLY A 17 2.94 25.51 -6.46
CA GLY A 17 1.81 24.68 -6.01
C GLY A 17 1.74 23.25 -6.55
N LEU A 18 2.64 22.82 -7.45
CA LEU A 18 2.48 21.56 -8.20
C LEU A 18 3.46 20.43 -7.83
N PHE A 19 4.10 20.48 -6.66
CA PHE A 19 4.99 19.42 -6.17
C PHE A 19 4.44 18.75 -4.92
N SER A 20 3.33 17.99 -5.02
CA SER A 20 2.92 17.05 -3.97
C SER A 20 1.97 15.97 -4.51
N THR A 21 2.43 15.20 -5.48
CA THR A 21 1.94 13.81 -5.62
C THR A 21 3.14 12.89 -5.55
N THR A 22 3.71 12.78 -4.35
CA THR A 22 4.51 11.62 -3.97
C THR A 22 3.62 10.40 -4.08
N SER A 23 3.56 9.83 -5.30
CA SER A 23 3.00 8.52 -5.55
C SER A 23 3.90 7.52 -4.82
N CYS A 24 3.59 7.30 -3.55
CA CYS A 24 4.04 6.12 -2.83
C CYS A 24 3.42 4.92 -3.56
N ARG A 25 4.10 4.41 -4.59
CA ARG A 25 3.91 3.06 -5.09
C ARG A 25 4.26 2.11 -3.94
N LYS A 26 3.31 1.92 -3.01
CA LYS A 26 3.40 0.89 -1.97
C LYS A 26 3.54 -0.43 -2.73
N LYS A 27 4.65 -1.13 -2.51
CA LYS A 27 4.92 -2.49 -3.03
C LYS A 27 3.61 -3.28 -3.01
N GLU A 28 3.15 -3.69 -4.18
CA GLU A 28 1.98 -4.56 -4.32
C GLU A 28 2.28 -5.80 -3.48
N LYS A 29 1.54 -5.91 -2.39
CA LYS A 29 1.41 -7.14 -1.65
C LYS A 29 0.21 -7.83 -2.26
N GLY A 30 0.20 -9.16 -2.27
CA GLY A 30 -0.85 -9.89 -2.94
C GLY A 30 -1.05 -11.29 -2.38
N ASN A 31 -0.01 -11.89 -1.80
CA ASN A 31 -0.07 -13.26 -1.34
C ASN A 31 0.13 -13.33 0.17
N CYS A 32 -0.79 -14.00 0.85
CA CYS A 32 -0.65 -14.33 2.26
C CYS A 32 0.09 -15.66 2.39
N TYR A 33 1.35 -15.62 2.83
CA TYR A 33 2.18 -16.82 2.99
C TYR A 33 2.09 -17.35 4.40
N CYS A 34 1.68 -18.60 4.55
CA CYS A 34 1.57 -19.30 5.83
C CYS A 34 2.67 -20.35 5.99
N LYS A 35 3.31 -20.35 7.15
CA LYS A 35 4.21 -21.40 7.61
C LYS A 35 3.45 -22.27 8.59
N PHE A 36 3.24 -23.52 8.26
CA PHE A 36 2.67 -24.52 9.17
C PHE A 36 3.78 -25.49 9.61
N TYR A 37 3.66 -26.05 10.81
CA TYR A 37 4.57 -27.11 11.27
C TYR A 37 4.42 -28.41 10.46
N SER A 38 3.27 -28.59 9.81
CA SER A 38 2.96 -29.72 8.92
C SER A 38 1.88 -29.27 7.92
N GLY A 39 2.23 -29.05 6.65
CA GLY A 39 1.23 -28.71 5.62
C GLY A 39 1.80 -28.34 4.25
N ASP A 40 1.07 -28.71 3.20
CA ASP A 40 1.45 -28.51 1.79
C ASP A 40 1.04 -27.14 1.21
N ARG A 41 0.00 -26.50 1.75
CA ARG A 41 -0.44 -25.16 1.31
C ARG A 41 0.19 -24.08 2.19
N THR A 42 1.12 -23.35 1.59
CA THR A 42 1.91 -22.31 2.26
C THR A 42 1.57 -20.90 1.79
N HIS A 43 0.59 -20.74 0.89
CA HIS A 43 0.22 -19.43 0.37
C HIS A 43 -1.24 -19.34 -0.09
N TYR A 44 -1.82 -18.15 0.05
CA TYR A 44 -3.14 -17.76 -0.42
C TYR A 44 -3.01 -16.52 -1.30
N ASP A 45 -3.53 -16.60 -2.53
CA ASP A 45 -3.57 -15.46 -3.45
C ASP A 45 -4.74 -14.54 -3.10
N LEU A 46 -4.43 -13.30 -2.77
CA LEU A 46 -5.36 -12.23 -2.43
C LEU A 46 -5.25 -11.06 -3.42
N THR A 47 -4.52 -11.22 -4.52
CA THR A 47 -4.28 -10.15 -5.53
C THR A 47 -5.56 -9.62 -6.15
N SER A 48 -6.62 -10.44 -6.19
CA SER A 48 -7.96 -10.05 -6.65
C SER A 48 -8.69 -9.10 -5.70
N LEU A 49 -8.23 -8.98 -4.45
CA LEU A 49 -8.84 -8.13 -3.43
C LEU A 49 -8.18 -6.74 -3.39
N PRO A 50 -8.94 -5.69 -3.03
CA PRO A 50 -8.38 -4.40 -2.65
C PRO A 50 -7.40 -4.54 -1.47
N ARG A 51 -6.42 -3.65 -1.37
CA ARG A 51 -5.29 -3.82 -0.44
C ARG A 51 -5.70 -3.89 1.04
N ASP A 52 -6.68 -3.10 1.45
CA ASP A 52 -7.28 -3.17 2.80
C ASP A 52 -7.86 -4.55 3.07
N LYS A 53 -8.56 -5.12 2.08
CA LYS A 53 -9.14 -6.46 2.17
C LYS A 53 -8.09 -7.56 2.15
N GLN A 54 -6.94 -7.36 1.52
CA GLN A 54 -5.83 -8.30 1.58
C GLN A 54 -5.22 -8.38 2.99
N GLU A 55 -5.03 -7.23 3.64
CA GLU A 55 -4.51 -7.15 5.01
C GLU A 55 -5.49 -7.79 6.00
N ASP A 56 -6.77 -7.45 5.90
CA ASP A 56 -7.84 -8.05 6.73
C ASP A 56 -7.94 -9.57 6.52
N SER A 57 -7.96 -10.01 5.26
CA SER A 57 -8.09 -11.44 4.94
C SER A 57 -6.87 -12.22 5.42
N CYS A 58 -5.65 -11.70 5.22
CA CYS A 58 -4.45 -12.38 5.68
C CYS A 58 -4.37 -12.44 7.22
N LYS A 59 -4.89 -11.44 7.93
CA LYS A 59 -4.98 -11.46 9.39
C LYS A 59 -5.95 -12.52 9.90
N VAL A 60 -7.09 -12.71 9.23
CA VAL A 60 -8.02 -13.80 9.56
C VAL A 60 -7.38 -15.16 9.31
N ILE A 61 -6.67 -15.31 8.18
CA ILE A 61 -5.93 -16.54 7.88
C ILE A 61 -4.85 -16.80 8.93
N ASP A 62 -4.11 -15.78 9.35
CA ASP A 62 -3.10 -15.88 10.42
C ASP A 62 -3.70 -16.34 11.74
N ASN A 63 -4.79 -15.72 12.19
CA ASN A 63 -5.48 -16.12 13.41
C ASN A 63 -5.93 -17.58 13.37
N ASN A 64 -6.40 -18.06 12.22
CA ASN A 64 -6.78 -19.46 12.03
C ASN A 64 -5.56 -20.38 12.02
N ALA A 65 -4.42 -19.93 11.45
CA ALA A 65 -3.18 -20.69 11.39
C ALA A 65 -2.51 -20.85 12.75
N GLN A 66 -2.61 -19.86 13.63
CA GLN A 66 -2.07 -19.91 15.00
C GLN A 66 -2.63 -21.09 15.80
N ALA A 67 -3.88 -21.48 15.55
CA ALA A 67 -4.49 -22.68 16.15
C ALA A 67 -3.74 -23.99 15.80
N PHE A 68 -2.96 -23.98 14.72
CA PHE A 68 -2.15 -25.11 14.23
C PHE A 68 -0.64 -24.83 14.35
N ALA A 69 -0.25 -23.93 15.26
CA ALA A 69 1.14 -23.45 15.43
C ALA A 69 1.76 -22.92 14.12
N GLY A 70 0.93 -22.31 13.27
CA GLY A 70 1.35 -21.64 12.06
C GLY A 70 1.44 -20.12 12.21
N ASP A 71 2.16 -19.48 11.29
CA ASP A 71 2.29 -18.02 11.18
C ASP A 71 2.09 -17.62 9.71
N CYS A 72 1.25 -16.62 9.46
CA CYS A 72 0.95 -16.11 8.13
C CYS A 72 1.34 -14.64 7.96
N LYS A 73 1.90 -14.32 6.79
CA LYS A 73 2.36 -12.97 6.46
C LYS A 73 2.02 -12.58 5.04
N LEU A 74 1.36 -11.42 4.91
CA LEU A 74 1.08 -10.80 3.62
C LEU A 74 2.38 -10.26 3.00
N LYS A 75 2.73 -10.76 1.81
CA LYS A 75 3.90 -10.35 1.03
C LYS A 75 3.50 -9.80 -0.32
#